data_AF-Q067J6-F1
#
_entry.id   AF-Q067J6-F1
#
_cell.length_a   1.000
_cell.length_b   1.000
_cell.length_c   1.000
_cell.angle_alpha   90.00
_cell.angle_beta   90.00
_cell.angle_gamma   90.00
#
_symmetry.space_group_name_H-M   'P 1'
#
loop_
_entity.id
_entity.type
_entity.pdbx_description
1 polymer ?
#
loop_
_entity_poly.entity_id
_entity_poly.type
_entity_poly.pdbx_seq_one_letter_code
_entity_poly.pdbx_strand_id
1 'polypeptide(L)'
;MSSWVSHLPEDVIYDEVIGHGLNAEELNANSRLDRNWVQNLNRDQVLPLSDSSIDATLIVAGWQYLQQPEAVAAELLRITRPMGQVIVAFSNRMFFTKAPQVWTDGDDGDHLTYVSSVLMAQGWMKPEVIAEDTRSDGVMGLFGGKGDPFFAVVATKSR
;
A
#
# COMPACT_ATOMS: atom_id res chain seq x y z
N MET A 1 3.47 -4.50 0.11
CA MET A 1 4.66 -5.02 0.80
C MET A 1 4.25 -5.53 2.17
N SER A 2 4.35 -6.84 2.37
CA SER A 2 4.05 -7.54 3.62
C SER A 2 5.32 -7.72 4.45
N SER A 3 5.13 -7.98 5.74
CA SER A 3 6.13 -8.29 6.75
C SER A 3 5.58 -9.41 7.64
N TRP A 4 5.97 -9.50 8.91
CA TRP A 4 5.59 -10.61 9.82
C TRP A 4 4.17 -10.52 10.37
N VAL A 5 3.45 -9.40 10.18
CA VAL A 5 2.05 -9.22 10.59
C VAL A 5 1.26 -8.54 9.47
N SER A 6 -0.01 -8.93 9.32
CA SER A 6 -1.00 -8.25 8.49
C SER A 6 -2.23 -7.89 9.34
N HIS A 7 -2.64 -6.62 9.30
CA HIS A 7 -3.81 -6.11 10.03
C HIS A 7 -5.09 -6.17 9.18
N LEU A 8 -5.37 -7.35 8.62
CA LEU A 8 -6.63 -7.58 7.92
C LEU A 8 -7.78 -7.71 8.94
N PRO A 9 -8.99 -7.24 8.61
CA PRO A 9 -10.19 -7.48 9.42
C PRO A 9 -10.30 -8.94 9.89
N GLU A 10 -10.60 -9.11 11.18
CA GLU A 10 -10.72 -10.44 11.81
C GLU A 10 -12.04 -11.13 11.47
N ASP A 11 -13.07 -10.34 11.15
CA ASP A 11 -14.43 -10.78 10.84
C ASP A 11 -14.65 -11.08 9.36
N VAL A 12 -13.63 -10.89 8.52
CA VAL A 12 -13.67 -11.19 7.09
C VAL A 12 -12.91 -12.49 6.80
N ILE A 13 -13.57 -13.42 6.15
CA ILE A 13 -12.97 -14.64 5.62
C ILE A 13 -12.53 -14.37 4.18
N TYR A 14 -11.25 -14.53 3.92
CA TYR A 14 -10.66 -14.38 2.58
C TYR A 14 -10.45 -15.76 1.96
N ASP A 15 -10.71 -15.88 0.66
CA ASP A 15 -10.43 -17.11 -0.09
C ASP A 15 -8.92 -17.39 -0.19
N GLU A 16 -8.12 -16.33 -0.35
CA GLU A 16 -6.66 -16.39 -0.37
C GLU A 16 -6.06 -15.04 0.03
N VAL A 17 -5.02 -15.07 0.87
CA VAL A 17 -4.21 -13.91 1.25
C VAL A 17 -2.78 -14.15 0.77
N ILE A 18 -2.33 -13.27 -0.11
CA ILE A 18 -1.04 -13.38 -0.78
C ILE A 18 -0.13 -12.24 -0.32
N GLY A 19 1.09 -12.55 0.13
CA GLY A 19 2.06 -11.55 0.55
C GLY A 19 3.32 -11.53 -0.33
N HIS A 20 3.77 -10.34 -0.70
CA HIS A 20 5.12 -10.14 -1.23
C HIS A 20 5.92 -9.25 -0.29
N GLY A 21 7.23 -9.47 -0.17
CA GLY A 21 8.09 -8.66 0.69
C GLY A 21 9.57 -8.79 0.35
N LEU A 22 10.42 -8.20 1.18
CA LEU A 22 11.88 -8.23 1.02
C LEU A 22 12.58 -9.21 1.96
N ASN A 23 11.88 -9.72 2.96
CA ASN A 23 12.44 -10.59 4.00
C ASN A 23 11.65 -11.90 4.07
N ALA A 24 12.30 -13.01 3.73
CA ALA A 24 11.67 -14.33 3.76
C ALA A 24 11.25 -14.78 5.17
N GLU A 25 12.05 -14.44 6.20
CA GLU A 25 11.75 -14.83 7.59
C GLU A 25 10.49 -14.13 8.09
N GLU A 26 10.36 -12.83 7.79
CA GLU A 26 9.15 -12.06 8.12
C GLU A 26 7.92 -12.63 7.41
N LEU A 27 8.02 -12.88 6.10
CA LEU A 27 6.89 -13.42 5.33
C LEU A 27 6.46 -14.81 5.84
N ASN A 28 7.40 -15.68 6.20
CA ASN A 28 7.11 -17.00 6.73
C ASN A 28 6.55 -16.98 8.16
N ALA A 29 6.84 -15.92 8.92
CA ALA A 29 6.28 -15.72 10.26
C ALA A 29 4.86 -15.14 10.24
N ASN A 30 4.38 -14.66 9.09
CA ASN A 30 3.07 -14.03 8.97
C ASN A 30 1.95 -15.05 8.85
N SER A 31 1.24 -15.29 9.95
CA SER A 31 0.15 -16.27 10.04
C SER A 31 -1.10 -15.91 9.23
N ARG A 32 -1.17 -14.72 8.64
CA ARG A 32 -2.30 -14.31 7.80
C ARG A 32 -2.11 -14.66 6.33
N LEU A 33 -0.92 -15.08 5.89
CA LEU A 33 -0.62 -15.35 4.47
C LEU A 33 -0.81 -16.84 4.14
N ASP A 34 -1.52 -17.13 3.06
CA ASP A 34 -1.64 -18.49 2.50
C ASP A 34 -0.44 -18.85 1.62
N ARG A 35 0.10 -17.86 0.91
CA ARG A 35 1.37 -17.99 0.18
C ARG A 35 2.10 -16.66 0.12
N ASN A 36 3.40 -16.74 -0.10
CA ASN A 36 4.24 -15.57 -0.21
C ASN A 36 5.41 -15.76 -1.18
N TRP A 37 6.03 -14.65 -1.59
CA TRP A 37 7.32 -14.67 -2.26
C TRP A 37 8.15 -13.43 -1.93
N VAL A 38 9.47 -13.56 -2.10
CA VAL A 38 10.41 -12.45 -1.95
C VAL A 38 10.62 -11.77 -3.30
N GLN A 39 10.40 -10.46 -3.35
CA GLN A 39 10.65 -9.67 -4.54
C GLN A 39 10.91 -8.21 -4.19
N ASN A 40 11.91 -7.63 -4.86
CA ASN A 40 12.19 -6.20 -4.79
C ASN A 40 11.60 -5.47 -6.00
N LEU A 41 10.51 -4.74 -5.77
CA LEU A 41 9.82 -3.96 -6.80
C LEU A 41 10.63 -2.77 -7.34
N ASN A 42 11.77 -2.42 -6.75
CA ASN A 42 12.71 -1.47 -7.35
C ASN A 42 13.70 -2.14 -8.33
N ARG A 43 13.68 -3.47 -8.44
CA ARG A 43 14.52 -4.24 -9.37
C ARG A 43 13.71 -4.99 -10.42
N ASP A 44 12.59 -5.54 -10.02
CA ASP A 44 11.68 -6.31 -10.88
C ASP A 44 10.25 -5.99 -10.47
N GLN A 45 9.51 -5.37 -11.38
CA GLN A 45 8.13 -4.95 -11.14
C GLN A 45 7.12 -6.02 -11.52
N VAL A 46 7.49 -7.12 -12.19
CA VAL A 46 6.54 -8.12 -12.67
C VAL A 46 6.19 -9.10 -11.55
N LEU A 47 4.96 -9.03 -11.06
CA LEU A 47 4.44 -9.94 -10.05
C LEU A 47 4.17 -11.31 -10.70
N PRO A 48 4.54 -12.43 -10.04
CA PRO A 48 4.28 -13.79 -10.51
C PRO A 48 2.80 -14.21 -10.33
N LEU A 49 1.88 -13.34 -10.74
CA LEU A 49 0.44 -13.49 -10.63
C LEU A 49 -0.20 -13.35 -12.02
N SER A 50 -1.28 -14.08 -12.26
CA SER A 50 -2.01 -14.01 -13.52
C SER A 50 -2.78 -12.69 -13.65
N ASP A 51 -3.02 -12.28 -14.89
CA ASP A 51 -3.89 -11.14 -15.19
C ASP A 51 -5.26 -11.32 -14.55
N SER A 52 -5.81 -10.25 -13.97
CA SER A 52 -7.17 -10.24 -13.40
C SER A 52 -7.46 -11.42 -12.46
N SER A 53 -6.53 -11.71 -11.56
CA SER A 53 -6.65 -12.79 -10.57
C SER A 53 -6.90 -12.28 -9.14
N ILE A 54 -6.68 -10.99 -8.86
CA ILE A 54 -6.74 -10.40 -7.53
C ILE A 54 -7.93 -9.46 -7.37
N ASP A 55 -8.68 -9.59 -6.30
CA ASP A 55 -9.85 -8.74 -6.03
C ASP A 55 -9.46 -7.39 -5.40
N ALA A 56 -8.46 -7.38 -4.51
CA ALA A 56 -7.94 -6.18 -3.89
C ALA A 56 -6.44 -6.27 -3.64
N THR A 57 -5.71 -5.17 -3.85
CA THR A 57 -4.28 -5.08 -3.57
C THR A 57 -3.98 -4.01 -2.52
N LEU A 58 -3.11 -4.34 -1.56
CA LEU A 58 -2.79 -3.47 -0.42
C LEU A 58 -1.30 -3.08 -0.43
N ILE A 59 -1.02 -1.78 -0.34
CA ILE A 59 0.31 -1.23 -0.13
C ILE A 59 0.29 -0.35 1.11
N VAL A 60 0.77 -0.90 2.23
CA VAL A 60 0.83 -0.19 3.51
C VAL A 60 2.25 0.27 3.81
N ALA A 61 2.44 1.56 4.08
CA ALA A 61 3.71 2.22 4.41
C ALA A 61 4.87 1.90 3.43
N GLY A 62 4.52 1.57 2.18
CA GLY A 62 5.45 1.00 1.22
C GLY A 62 5.66 1.82 -0.05
N TRP A 63 4.62 2.53 -0.50
CA TRP A 63 4.67 3.31 -1.73
C TRP A 63 5.78 4.36 -1.71
N GLN A 64 5.99 4.97 -0.55
CA GLN A 64 7.01 5.98 -0.27
C GLN A 64 8.46 5.55 -0.53
N TYR A 65 8.71 4.29 -0.88
CA TYR A 65 10.04 3.76 -1.19
C TYR A 65 10.17 3.24 -2.62
N LEU A 66 9.13 3.38 -3.46
CA LEU A 66 9.15 2.93 -4.85
C LEU A 66 9.94 3.91 -5.73
N GLN A 67 10.85 3.38 -6.54
CA GLN A 67 11.62 4.11 -7.53
C GLN A 67 11.00 4.04 -8.93
N GLN A 68 10.07 3.10 -9.14
CA GLN A 68 9.35 2.87 -10.41
C GLN A 68 7.84 2.75 -10.15
N PRO A 69 7.20 3.78 -9.56
CA PRO A 69 5.83 3.70 -9.08
C PRO A 69 4.82 3.57 -10.22
N GLU A 70 5.08 4.12 -11.41
CA GLU A 70 4.25 3.93 -12.60
C GLU A 70 4.25 2.47 -13.05
N ALA A 71 5.42 1.84 -13.14
CA ALA A 71 5.52 0.44 -13.54
C ALA A 71 4.84 -0.48 -12.53
N VAL A 72 4.98 -0.20 -11.23
CA VAL A 72 4.28 -0.93 -10.17
C VAL A 72 2.77 -0.69 -10.26
N ALA A 73 2.31 0.54 -10.46
CA ALA A 73 0.88 0.84 -10.60
C ALA A 73 0.24 0.15 -11.81
N ALA A 74 0.94 0.09 -12.94
CA ALA A 74 0.51 -0.65 -14.13
C ALA A 74 0.43 -2.15 -13.86
N GLU A 75 1.40 -2.70 -13.13
CA GLU A 75 1.41 -4.11 -12.77
C GLU A 75 0.28 -4.49 -11.81
N LEU A 76 0.04 -3.66 -10.79
CA LEU A 76 -1.11 -3.83 -9.90
C LEU A 76 -2.41 -3.82 -10.71
N LEU A 77 -2.51 -2.95 -11.72
CA LEU A 77 -3.69 -2.90 -12.58
C LEU A 77 -3.82 -4.19 -13.41
N ARG A 78 -2.71 -4.75 -13.92
CA ARG A 78 -2.71 -6.01 -14.68
C ARG A 78 -3.32 -7.16 -13.87
N ILE A 79 -2.84 -7.37 -12.65
CA ILE A 79 -3.25 -8.50 -11.80
C ILE A 79 -4.63 -8.30 -11.17
N THR A 80 -5.09 -7.07 -11.02
CA THR A 80 -6.39 -6.77 -10.39
C THR A 80 -7.54 -7.10 -11.34
N ARG A 81 -8.62 -7.69 -10.83
CA ARG A 81 -9.84 -7.98 -11.58
C ARG A 81 -10.58 -6.71 -11.98
N PRO A 82 -11.40 -6.73 -13.05
CA PRO A 82 -12.34 -5.64 -13.30
C PRO A 82 -13.16 -5.34 -12.04
N MET A 83 -13.35 -4.06 -11.73
CA MET A 83 -13.96 -3.59 -10.47
C MET A 83 -13.19 -3.88 -9.18
N GLY A 84 -12.04 -4.55 -9.25
CA GLY A 84 -11.14 -4.73 -8.10
C GLY A 84 -10.43 -3.43 -7.71
N GLN A 85 -9.82 -3.44 -6.53
CA GLN A 85 -9.29 -2.22 -5.91
C GLN A 85 -7.79 -2.29 -5.64
N VAL A 86 -7.15 -1.12 -5.62
CA VAL A 86 -5.85 -0.90 -4.99
C VAL A 86 -6.02 0.09 -3.85
N ILE A 87 -5.44 -0.23 -2.71
CA ILE A 87 -5.45 0.60 -1.50
C ILE A 87 -4.00 0.86 -1.13
N VAL A 88 -3.60 2.13 -1.21
CA VAL A 88 -2.28 2.60 -0.81
C VAL A 88 -2.45 3.40 0.47
N ALA A 89 -1.98 2.86 1.59
CA ALA A 89 -2.10 3.48 2.91
C ALA A 89 -0.73 3.84 3.49
N PHE A 90 -0.62 4.98 4.15
CA PHE A 90 0.62 5.46 4.77
C PHE A 90 0.31 6.48 5.87
N SER A 91 1.36 6.89 6.59
CA SER A 91 1.36 8.03 7.49
C SER A 91 2.46 9.00 7.06
N ASN A 92 2.67 10.08 7.80
CA ASN A 92 3.80 10.98 7.59
C ASN A 92 5.14 10.41 8.11
N ARG A 93 5.16 9.16 8.61
CA ARG A 93 6.40 8.51 9.08
C ARG A 93 7.05 7.70 7.97
N MET A 94 8.33 7.97 7.79
CA MET A 94 9.15 7.29 6.80
C MET A 94 10.63 7.33 7.16
N PHE A 95 11.40 6.41 6.58
CA PHE A 95 12.86 6.44 6.64
C PHE A 95 13.39 7.39 5.56
N PHE A 96 13.64 8.65 5.93
CA PHE A 96 14.04 9.73 5.00
C PHE A 96 15.12 9.33 3.99
N THR A 97 16.18 8.66 4.45
CA THR A 97 17.31 8.23 3.61
C THR A 97 16.96 7.16 2.57
N LYS A 98 15.79 6.52 2.67
CA LYS A 98 15.34 5.46 1.75
C LYS A 98 14.29 5.94 0.76
N ALA A 99 13.67 7.10 1.01
CA ALA A 99 12.62 7.64 0.17
C ALA A 99 13.23 8.37 -1.05
N PRO A 100 12.64 8.25 -2.24
CA PRO A 100 13.05 9.02 -3.41
C PRO A 100 12.73 10.51 -3.20
N GLN A 101 13.42 11.37 -3.94
CA GLN A 101 13.31 12.82 -3.79
C GLN A 101 11.86 13.33 -3.98
N VAL A 102 11.12 12.73 -4.91
CA VAL A 102 9.69 13.07 -5.15
C VAL A 102 8.82 12.91 -3.91
N TRP A 103 9.20 12.02 -2.98
CA TRP A 103 8.51 11.87 -1.70
C TRP A 103 9.08 12.83 -0.65
N THR A 104 10.40 12.97 -0.55
CA THR A 104 11.02 13.81 0.50
C THR A 104 10.76 15.30 0.33
N ASP A 105 10.50 15.76 -0.89
CA ASP A 105 10.28 17.17 -1.20
C ASP A 105 8.81 17.60 -0.99
N GLY A 106 7.88 16.65 -0.84
CA GLY A 106 6.45 16.91 -0.70
C GLY A 106 5.95 16.84 0.75
N ASP A 107 4.84 17.52 1.02
CA ASP A 107 4.07 17.37 2.26
C ASP A 107 3.00 16.26 2.18
N ASP A 108 2.23 16.08 3.27
CA ASP A 108 1.19 15.05 3.35
C ASP A 108 0.15 15.15 2.21
N GLY A 109 -0.20 16.37 1.79
CA GLY A 109 -1.13 16.62 0.68
C GLY A 109 -0.51 16.34 -0.68
N ASP A 110 0.77 16.68 -0.85
CA ASP A 110 1.54 16.34 -2.04
C ASP A 110 1.65 14.83 -2.22
N HIS A 111 1.87 14.06 -1.14
CA HIS A 111 1.95 12.59 -1.19
C HIS A 111 0.65 11.96 -1.67
N LEU A 112 -0.50 12.41 -1.15
CA LEU A 112 -1.82 11.96 -1.59
C LEU A 112 -2.08 12.27 -3.07
N THR A 113 -1.72 13.49 -3.50
CA THR A 113 -1.85 13.95 -4.88
C THR A 113 -0.95 13.14 -5.81
N TYR A 114 0.28 12.89 -5.39
CA TYR A 114 1.27 12.13 -6.13
C TYR A 114 0.83 10.69 -6.37
N VAL A 115 0.43 9.96 -5.31
CA VAL A 115 -0.07 8.58 -5.42
C VAL A 115 -1.28 8.51 -6.35
N SER A 116 -2.25 9.41 -6.16
CA SER A 116 -3.45 9.48 -7.00
C SER A 116 -3.10 9.73 -8.47
N SER A 117 -2.17 10.65 -8.73
CA SER A 117 -1.75 11.01 -10.09
C SER A 117 -1.07 9.85 -10.79
N VAL A 118 -0.18 9.12 -10.11
CA VAL A 118 0.49 7.94 -10.67
C VAL A 118 -0.54 6.85 -10.99
N LEU A 119 -1.46 6.55 -10.07
CA LEU A 119 -2.50 5.55 -10.29
C LEU A 119 -3.37 5.91 -11.51
N MET A 120 -3.84 7.17 -11.59
CA MET A 120 -4.63 7.64 -12.73
C MET A 120 -3.87 7.57 -14.05
N ALA A 121 -2.58 7.95 -14.06
CA ALA A 121 -1.75 7.88 -15.25
C ALA A 121 -1.60 6.45 -15.80
N GLN A 122 -1.74 5.43 -14.94
CA GLN A 122 -1.69 4.02 -15.35
C GLN A 122 -3.06 3.40 -15.63
N GLY A 123 -4.15 4.18 -15.56
CA GLY A 123 -5.50 3.72 -15.94
C GLY A 123 -6.40 3.30 -14.77
N TRP A 124 -5.99 3.52 -13.52
CA TRP A 124 -6.88 3.36 -12.37
C TRP A 124 -7.94 4.48 -12.36
N MET A 125 -9.20 4.11 -12.11
CA MET A 125 -10.29 5.07 -12.01
C MET A 125 -10.61 5.41 -10.56
N LYS A 126 -11.15 6.61 -10.36
CA LYS A 126 -11.73 7.06 -9.08
C LYS A 126 -10.81 6.91 -7.85
N PRO A 127 -9.65 7.59 -7.79
CA PRO A 127 -8.92 7.71 -6.52
C PRO A 127 -9.80 8.46 -5.50
N GLU A 128 -10.19 7.76 -4.44
CA GLU A 128 -10.71 8.34 -3.22
C GLU A 128 -9.54 8.59 -2.27
N VAL A 129 -9.49 9.79 -1.69
CA VAL A 129 -8.45 10.20 -0.75
C VAL A 129 -9.05 10.25 0.65
N ILE A 130 -8.42 9.54 1.57
CA ILE A 130 -8.74 9.54 2.99
C ILE A 130 -7.57 10.20 3.72
N ALA A 131 -7.88 11.20 4.55
CA ALA A 131 -6.90 11.90 5.38
C ALA A 131 -7.50 12.16 6.76
N GLU A 132 -7.01 11.46 7.77
CA GLU A 132 -7.56 11.48 9.12
C GLU A 132 -6.48 11.79 10.16
N ASP A 133 -6.77 12.77 11.02
CA ASP A 133 -6.01 12.98 12.25
C ASP A 133 -6.33 11.84 13.22
N THR A 134 -5.31 11.16 13.73
CA THR A 134 -5.47 10.14 14.78
C THR A 134 -5.18 10.73 16.16
N ARG A 135 -5.64 10.02 17.20
CA ARG A 135 -5.30 10.33 18.59
C ARG A 135 -4.15 9.43 19.03
N SER A 136 -3.23 9.99 19.82
CA SER A 136 -2.18 9.19 20.44
C SER A 136 -2.77 8.22 21.46
N ASP A 137 -2.12 7.08 21.67
CA ASP A 137 -2.55 6.13 22.68
C ASP A 137 -2.22 6.62 24.12
N GLY A 138 -2.95 6.09 25.08
CA GLY A 138 -2.68 6.26 26.51
C GLY A 138 -2.97 7.67 27.04
N VAL A 139 -2.24 8.06 28.09
CA VAL A 139 -2.46 9.31 28.83
C VAL A 139 -2.33 10.54 27.91
N MET A 140 -1.41 10.48 26.95
CA MET A 140 -1.20 11.57 25.99
C MET A 140 -2.45 11.83 25.13
N GLY A 141 -3.14 10.77 24.68
CA GLY A 141 -4.39 10.88 23.93
C GLY A 141 -5.54 11.46 24.73
N LEU A 142 -5.62 11.12 26.02
CA LEU A 142 -6.65 11.64 26.93
C LEU A 142 -6.52 13.16 27.15
N PHE A 143 -5.32 13.73 26.97
CA PHE A 143 -5.06 15.16 27.02
C PHE A 143 -5.05 15.84 25.64
N GLY A 144 -5.55 15.15 24.59
CA GLY A 144 -5.67 15.70 23.24
C GLY A 144 -4.40 15.62 22.40
N GLY A 145 -3.42 14.80 22.80
CA GLY A 145 -2.23 14.52 22.00
C GLY A 145 -2.58 13.79 20.70
N LYS A 146 -2.07 14.30 19.58
CA LYS A 146 -2.26 13.71 18.24
C LYS A 146 -1.35 12.49 18.06
N GLY A 147 -1.88 11.47 17.38
CA GLY A 147 -1.12 10.32 16.90
C GLY A 147 -0.59 10.56 15.49
N ASP A 148 -0.02 9.50 14.90
CA ASP A 148 0.43 9.52 13.51
C ASP A 148 -0.81 9.59 12.59
N PRO A 149 -0.88 10.53 11.63
CA PRO A 149 -2.05 10.65 10.76
C PRO A 149 -2.23 9.41 9.89
N PHE A 150 -3.47 9.12 9.52
CA PHE A 150 -3.81 8.05 8.60
C PHE A 150 -4.15 8.64 7.23
N PHE A 151 -3.40 8.21 6.22
CA PHE A 151 -3.64 8.55 4.83
C PHE A 151 -3.91 7.30 4.01
N ALA A 152 -4.88 7.37 3.10
CA ALA A 152 -5.07 6.33 2.10
C ALA A 152 -5.54 6.91 0.76
N VAL A 153 -5.08 6.27 -0.33
CA VAL A 153 -5.61 6.43 -1.67
C VAL A 153 -6.21 5.10 -2.11
N VAL A 154 -7.50 5.11 -2.43
CA VAL A 154 -8.24 3.93 -2.90
C VAL A 154 -8.64 4.15 -4.34
N ALA A 155 -8.20 3.29 -5.26
CA ALA A 155 -8.59 3.39 -6.66
C ALA A 155 -9.15 2.06 -7.17
N THR A 156 -9.98 2.13 -8.22
CA THR A 156 -10.73 0.98 -8.76
C THR A 156 -10.37 0.74 -10.22
N LYS A 157 -10.15 -0.53 -10.59
CA LYS A 157 -9.97 -0.91 -11.98
C LYS A 157 -11.29 -0.80 -12.74
N SER A 158 -11.25 -0.37 -14.00
CA SER A 158 -12.45 -0.31 -14.84
C SER A 158 -13.10 -1.68 -15.04
N ARG A 159 -14.37 -1.64 -15.45
CA ARG A 159 -15.06 -2.83 -15.95
C ARG A 159 -14.39 -3.38 -17.21
#